data_AF-A0A7S0WTX6-F1
#
_entry.id   AF-A0A7S0WTX6-F1
#
_cell.length_a   1.000
_cell.length_b   1.000
_cell.length_c   1.000
_cell.angle_alpha   90.00
_cell.angle_beta   90.00
_cell.angle_gamma   90.00
#
_symmetry.space_group_name_H-M   'P 1'
#
loop_
_entity.id
_entity.type
_entity.pdbx_description
1 polymer ?
#
loop_
_entity_poly.entity_id
_entity_poly.type
_entity_poly.pdbx_seq_one_letter_code
_entity_poly.pdbx_strand_id
1 'polypeptide(L)'
;DETVTHIPRRLIEFNDDIFFQVLLPPIIFYAGFSIKKKLFFANMLTLAVLGVLGTMVCAALIAAGAYRVITALQLSTPVAALPTALALGAVFSSSDTVATLAILDKDAAPVLYALVFGEGV
;
A
#
# COMPACT_ATOMS: atom_id res chain seq x y z
N ASP A 1 -33.91 30.85 -7.24
CA ASP A 1 -33.43 29.52 -6.86
C ASP A 1 -32.28 29.11 -7.79
N GLU A 2 -31.23 29.94 -7.88
CA GLU A 2 -30.18 29.82 -8.93
C GLU A 2 -28.81 30.36 -8.46
N THR A 3 -28.32 29.95 -7.30
CA THR A 3 -27.00 30.41 -6.79
C THR A 3 -26.06 29.28 -6.36
N VAL A 4 -26.19 28.06 -6.91
CA VAL A 4 -25.35 26.90 -6.51
C VAL A 4 -24.44 26.38 -7.64
N THR A 5 -24.49 26.92 -8.86
CA THR A 5 -23.82 26.34 -10.04
C THR A 5 -22.53 27.05 -10.50
N HIS A 6 -21.70 27.54 -9.57
CA HIS A 6 -20.37 28.06 -9.90
C HIS A 6 -19.26 27.53 -8.98
N ILE A 7 -19.29 26.23 -8.63
CA ILE A 7 -18.09 25.58 -8.11
C ILE A 7 -17.16 25.33 -9.31
N PRO A 8 -15.98 25.99 -9.39
CA PRO A 8 -15.06 25.79 -10.50
C PRO A 8 -14.62 24.32 -10.54
N ARG A 9 -14.82 23.64 -11.67
CA ARG A 9 -14.46 22.21 -11.86
C ARG A 9 -12.99 21.89 -11.54
N ARG A 10 -12.10 22.88 -11.56
CA ARG A 10 -10.70 22.73 -11.12
C ARG A 10 -10.52 22.46 -9.63
N LEU A 11 -11.55 22.71 -8.80
CA LEU A 11 -11.56 22.31 -7.39
C LEU A 11 -11.98 20.84 -7.19
N ILE A 12 -12.52 20.20 -8.24
CA ILE A 12 -13.07 18.82 -8.22
C ILE A 12 -12.16 17.86 -9.02
N GLU A 13 -11.22 18.36 -9.83
CA GLU A 13 -10.16 17.55 -10.41
C GLU A 13 -9.07 17.30 -9.35
N PHE A 14 -9.15 16.12 -8.72
CA PHE A 14 -8.10 15.60 -7.87
C PHE A 14 -6.84 15.42 -8.72
N ASN A 15 -5.75 16.09 -8.35
CA ASN A 15 -4.45 15.94 -9.01
C ASN A 15 -3.58 15.01 -8.16
N ASP A 16 -3.40 13.79 -8.65
CA ASP A 16 -2.60 12.75 -8.00
C ASP A 16 -1.17 13.23 -7.72
N ASP A 17 -0.56 14.00 -8.62
CA ASP A 17 0.83 14.47 -8.45
C ASP A 17 0.96 15.40 -7.25
N ILE A 18 -0.02 16.29 -7.04
CA ILE A 18 -0.02 17.20 -5.87
C ILE A 18 -0.27 16.41 -4.59
N PHE A 19 -1.15 15.40 -4.64
CA PHE A 19 -1.42 14.54 -3.49
C PHE A 19 -0.18 13.73 -3.08
N PHE A 20 0.43 12.99 -4.01
CA PHE A 20 1.56 12.12 -3.72
C PHE A 20 2.87 12.89 -3.46
N GLN A 21 3.14 14.00 -4.15
CA GLN A 21 4.41 14.74 -3.97
C GLN A 21 4.38 15.77 -2.84
N VAL A 22 3.21 16.33 -2.49
CA VAL A 22 3.12 17.44 -1.52
C VAL A 22 2.34 17.06 -0.26
N LEU A 23 1.22 16.34 -0.39
CA LEU A 23 0.37 16.02 0.77
C LEU A 23 0.84 14.77 1.52
N LEU A 24 1.25 13.74 0.79
CA LEU A 24 1.65 12.45 1.35
C LEU A 24 2.90 12.54 2.25
N PRO A 25 3.99 13.27 1.89
CA PRO A 25 5.18 13.33 2.75
C PRO A 25 4.92 13.92 4.15
N PRO A 26 4.19 15.05 4.30
CA PRO A 26 3.78 15.55 5.62
C PRO A 26 2.90 14.59 6.42
N ILE A 27 1.98 13.87 5.77
CA ILE A 27 1.08 12.90 6.42
C ILE A 27 1.89 11.73 6.99
N ILE A 28 2.78 11.13 6.17
CA ILE A 28 3.67 10.04 6.59
C ILE A 28 4.57 10.51 7.74
N PHE A 29 5.11 11.74 7.65
CA PHE A 29 5.96 12.29 8.71
C PHE A 29 5.20 12.48 10.04
N TYR A 30 3.97 13.00 9.99
CA TYR A 30 3.12 13.17 11.17
C TYR A 30 2.72 11.83 11.80
N ALA A 31 2.34 10.85 10.96
CA ALA A 31 2.03 9.49 11.37
C ALA A 31 3.23 8.84 12.06
N GLY A 32 4.41 8.90 11.45
CA GLY A 32 5.65 8.36 12.01
C GLY A 32 6.08 9.04 13.32
N PHE A 33 5.88 10.35 13.46
CA PHE A 33 6.22 11.08 14.69
C PHE A 33 5.29 10.75 15.86
N SER A 34 4.02 10.42 15.57
CA SER A 34 3.00 10.08 16.58
C SER A 34 3.14 8.68 17.17
N ILE A 35 3.99 7.80 16.61
CA ILE A 35 4.17 6.43 17.09
C ILE A 35 4.96 6.41 18.42
N LYS A 36 4.52 5.57 19.37
CA LYS A 36 5.20 5.32 20.65
C LYS A 36 6.55 4.61 20.44
N LYS A 37 7.60 5.42 20.17
CA LYS A 37 8.95 4.99 19.77
C LYS A 37 9.53 3.87 20.63
N LYS A 38 9.36 3.90 21.96
CA LYS A 38 9.99 2.95 22.88
C LYS A 38 9.56 1.48 22.67
N LEU A 39 8.29 1.23 22.38
CA LEU A 39 7.75 -0.13 22.17
C LEU A 39 7.95 -0.60 20.72
N PHE A 40 7.90 0.36 19.79
CA PHE A 40 8.16 0.12 18.36
C PHE A 40 9.61 -0.31 18.13
N PHE A 41 10.59 0.45 18.63
CA PHE A 41 12.01 0.10 18.45
C PHE A 41 12.39 -1.23 19.12
N ALA A 42 11.69 -1.63 20.20
CA ALA A 42 11.93 -2.91 20.86
C ALA A 42 11.44 -4.11 20.02
N ASN A 43 10.41 -3.94 19.19
CA ASN A 43 9.81 -5.01 18.36
C ASN A 43 9.94 -4.75 16.85
N MET A 44 10.79 -3.79 16.46
CA MET A 44 10.95 -3.34 15.08
C MET A 44 11.36 -4.48 14.16
N LEU A 45 12.21 -5.40 14.65
CA LEU A 45 12.62 -6.58 13.87
C LEU A 45 11.41 -7.48 13.55
N THR A 46 10.58 -7.79 14.54
CA THR A 46 9.38 -8.62 14.35
C THR A 46 8.39 -7.95 13.40
N LEU A 47 8.21 -6.64 13.53
CA LEU A 47 7.35 -5.84 12.65
C LEU A 47 7.88 -5.81 11.22
N ALA A 48 9.18 -5.57 11.03
CA ALA A 48 9.82 -5.53 9.73
C ALA A 48 9.80 -6.92 9.06
N VAL A 49 10.07 -7.98 9.81
CA VAL A 49 10.01 -9.35 9.31
C VAL A 49 8.58 -9.72 8.93
N LEU A 50 7.58 -9.38 9.74
CA LEU A 50 6.18 -9.68 9.45
C LEU A 50 5.67 -8.89 8.23
N GLY A 51 6.03 -7.61 8.11
CA GLY A 51 5.71 -6.79 6.94
C GLY A 51 6.40 -7.33 5.68
N VAL A 52 7.73 -7.37 5.66
CA VAL A 52 8.50 -7.72 4.45
C VAL A 52 8.29 -9.18 4.04
N LEU A 53 8.36 -10.15 4.97
CA LEU A 53 8.12 -11.55 4.62
C LEU A 53 6.66 -11.78 4.26
N GLY A 54 5.71 -11.11 4.92
CA GLY A 54 4.29 -11.19 4.60
C GLY A 54 4.03 -10.78 3.15
N THR A 55 4.49 -9.58 2.77
CA THR A 55 4.34 -9.06 1.41
C THR A 55 5.08 -9.93 0.38
N MET A 56 6.30 -10.40 0.69
CA MET A 56 7.05 -11.27 -0.21
C MET A 56 6.35 -12.62 -0.46
N VAL A 57 5.75 -13.22 0.58
CA VAL A 57 4.96 -14.45 0.45
C VAL A 57 3.68 -14.18 -0.35
N CYS A 58 2.98 -13.07 -0.10
CA CYS A 58 1.80 -12.69 -0.88
C CYS A 58 2.13 -12.48 -2.36
N ALA A 59 3.18 -11.72 -2.68
CA ALA A 59 3.65 -11.49 -4.04
C ALA A 59 4.02 -12.82 -4.74
N ALA A 60 4.73 -13.71 -4.04
CA ALA A 60 5.09 -15.03 -4.58
C ALA A 60 3.87 -15.91 -4.85
N LEU A 61 2.88 -15.94 -3.95
CA LEU A 61 1.64 -16.69 -4.13
C LEU A 61 0.83 -16.16 -5.32
N ILE A 62 0.68 -14.84 -5.44
CA ILE A 62 -0.04 -14.21 -6.54
C ILE A 62 0.69 -14.45 -7.87
N ALA A 63 2.02 -14.29 -7.91
CA ALA A 63 2.81 -14.56 -9.10
C ALA A 63 2.73 -16.03 -9.53
N ALA A 64 2.83 -16.97 -8.58
CA ALA A 64 2.69 -18.40 -8.87
C ALA A 64 1.28 -18.72 -9.41
N GLY A 65 0.24 -18.15 -8.80
CA GLY A 65 -1.14 -18.28 -9.26
C GLY A 65 -1.33 -17.73 -10.67
N ALA A 66 -0.84 -16.51 -10.93
CA ALA A 66 -0.91 -15.87 -12.24
C ALA A 66 -0.18 -16.68 -13.32
N TYR A 67 1.02 -17.20 -13.02
CA TYR A 67 1.76 -18.06 -13.95
C TYR A 67 0.98 -19.34 -14.31
N ARG A 68 0.35 -19.99 -13.33
CA ARG A 68 -0.48 -21.18 -13.54
C ARG A 68 -1.72 -20.87 -14.39
N VAL A 69 -2.36 -19.73 -14.18
CA VAL A 69 -3.54 -19.31 -14.97
C VAL A 69 -3.16 -18.99 -16.42
N ILE A 70 -2.09 -18.22 -16.63
CA ILE A 70 -1.60 -17.84 -17.97
C ILE A 70 -1.20 -19.07 -18.78
N THR A 71 -0.51 -20.02 -18.16
CA THR A 71 -0.10 -21.28 -18.81
C THR A 71 -1.26 -22.23 -19.07
N ALA A 72 -2.25 -22.30 -18.16
CA ALA A 72 -3.46 -23.12 -18.35
C ALA A 72 -4.36 -22.61 -19.48
N LEU A 73 -4.43 -21.29 -19.68
CA LEU A 73 -5.22 -20.64 -20.73
C LEU A 73 -4.48 -20.50 -22.07
N GLN A 74 -3.23 -20.98 -22.17
CA GLN A 74 -2.38 -20.86 -23.36
C GLN A 74 -2.26 -19.42 -23.91
N LEU A 75 -2.45 -18.42 -23.04
CA LEU A 75 -2.49 -16.99 -23.40
C LEU A 75 -1.12 -16.46 -23.88
N SER A 76 -0.03 -17.07 -23.42
CA SER A 76 1.34 -16.65 -23.72
C SER A 76 2.31 -17.84 -23.75
N THR A 77 3.41 -17.70 -24.50
CA THR A 77 4.54 -18.63 -24.42
C THR A 77 5.14 -18.62 -23.00
N PRO A 78 5.62 -19.77 -22.48
CA PRO A 78 6.15 -19.86 -21.11
C PRO A 78 7.28 -18.87 -20.79
N VAL A 79 8.06 -18.48 -21.80
CA VAL A 79 9.12 -17.46 -21.70
C VAL A 79 8.60 -16.04 -21.47
N ALA A 80 7.40 -15.70 -21.93
CA ALA A 80 6.76 -14.40 -21.70
C ALA A 80 5.83 -14.41 -20.47
N ALA A 81 5.37 -15.58 -20.04
CA ALA A 81 4.46 -15.72 -18.91
C ALA A 81 5.13 -15.42 -17.55
N LEU A 82 6.41 -15.73 -17.39
CA LEU A 82 7.12 -15.53 -16.11
C LEU A 82 7.30 -14.04 -15.76
N PRO A 83 7.81 -13.15 -16.65
CA PRO A 83 7.91 -11.73 -16.35
C PRO A 83 6.54 -11.08 -16.09
N THR A 84 5.51 -11.45 -16.86
CA THR A 84 4.16 -10.91 -16.70
C THR A 84 3.52 -11.36 -15.38
N ALA A 85 3.68 -12.62 -15.00
CA ALA A 85 3.18 -13.13 -13.73
C ALA A 85 3.88 -12.48 -12.52
N LEU A 86 5.19 -12.23 -12.62
CA LEU A 86 5.96 -11.59 -11.57
C LEU A 86 5.61 -10.10 -11.45
N ALA A 87 5.42 -9.40 -12.58
CA ALA A 87 4.93 -8.02 -12.59
C ALA A 87 3.52 -7.90 -11.98
N LEU A 88 2.60 -8.82 -12.33
CA LEU A 88 1.27 -8.88 -11.72
C LEU A 88 1.36 -9.16 -10.22
N GLY A 89 2.19 -10.12 -9.80
CA GLY A 89 2.41 -10.42 -8.38
C GLY A 89 2.93 -9.21 -7.61
N ALA A 90 3.86 -8.44 -8.18
CA ALA A 90 4.38 -7.23 -7.56
C ALA A 90 3.31 -6.12 -7.45
N VAL A 91 2.56 -5.86 -8.52
CA VAL A 91 1.51 -4.81 -8.53
C VAL A 91 0.38 -5.13 -7.57
N PHE A 92 -0.11 -6.38 -7.57
CA PHE A 92 -1.20 -6.78 -6.68
C PHE A 92 -0.78 -6.96 -5.22
N SER A 93 0.51 -7.21 -4.95
CA SER A 93 1.01 -7.29 -3.58
C SER A 93 1.28 -5.93 -2.95
N SER A 94 1.27 -4.84 -3.71
CA SER A 94 1.38 -3.49 -3.17
C SER A 94 0.06 -3.12 -2.49
N SER A 95 0.00 -3.14 -1.15
CA SER A 95 -1.20 -2.73 -0.41
C SER A 95 -1.24 -1.21 -0.22
N ASP A 96 -2.42 -0.60 -0.33
CA ASP A 96 -2.62 0.79 0.07
C ASP A 96 -2.96 0.85 1.57
N THR A 97 -2.00 1.25 2.38
CA THR A 97 -2.16 1.36 3.83
C THR A 97 -2.58 2.76 4.28
N VAL A 98 -2.55 3.76 3.40
CA VAL A 98 -2.87 5.16 3.74
C VAL A 98 -4.33 5.28 4.15
N ALA A 99 -5.23 4.62 3.41
CA ALA A 99 -6.65 4.55 3.76
C ALA A 99 -6.88 3.85 5.12
N THR A 100 -6.14 2.78 5.40
CA THR A 100 -6.25 2.00 6.63
C THR A 100 -5.74 2.79 7.85
N LEU A 101 -4.65 3.55 7.68
CA LEU A 101 -4.09 4.42 8.71
C LEU A 101 -5.03 5.58 9.11
N ALA A 102 -5.89 6.04 8.20
CA ALA A 102 -6.83 7.12 8.49
C ALA A 102 -7.97 6.69 9.44
N ILE A 103 -8.28 5.40 9.48
CA ILE A 103 -9.39 4.83 10.27
C ILE A 103 -8.87 4.18 11.56
N LEU A 104 -7.61 3.74 11.58
CA LEU A 104 -7.05 2.99 12.69
C LEU A 104 -6.66 3.89 13.88
N ASP A 105 -7.17 3.56 15.07
CA ASP A 105 -6.83 4.27 16.31
C ASP A 105 -5.45 3.83 16.87
N LYS A 106 -4.56 4.81 17.01
CA LYS A 106 -3.18 4.67 17.51
C LYS A 106 -3.10 4.29 18.99
N ASP A 107 -4.11 4.64 19.79
CA ASP A 107 -4.08 4.38 21.24
C ASP A 107 -4.64 3.00 21.59
N ALA A 108 -5.54 2.47 20.77
CA ALA A 108 -6.08 1.12 20.91
C ALA A 108 -5.08 0.03 20.47
N ALA A 109 -4.34 0.24 19.37
CA ALA A 109 -3.45 -0.78 18.80
C ALA A 109 -2.13 -0.20 18.23
N PRO A 110 -1.18 0.21 19.09
CA PRO A 110 0.06 0.88 18.65
C PRO A 110 0.99 -0.02 17.82
N VAL A 111 0.95 -1.34 18.03
CA VAL A 111 1.75 -2.32 17.26
C VAL A 111 1.18 -2.50 15.85
N LEU A 112 -0.15 -2.59 15.72
CA LEU A 112 -0.82 -2.73 14.43
C LEU A 112 -0.68 -1.46 13.58
N TYR A 113 -0.83 -0.29 14.20
CA TYR A 113 -0.60 1.00 13.53
C TYR A 113 0.81 1.08 12.95
N ALA A 114 1.81 0.66 13.72
CA ALA A 114 3.19 0.74 13.27
C ALA A 114 3.57 -0.36 12.25
N LEU A 115 2.90 -1.52 12.29
CA LEU A 115 3.02 -2.56 11.25
C LEU A 115 2.47 -2.07 9.91
N VAL A 116 1.25 -1.53 9.91
CA VAL A 116 0.57 -1.02 8.71
C VAL A 116 1.31 0.18 8.13
N PHE A 117 1.82 1.07 9.00
CA PHE A 117 2.70 2.15 8.57
C PHE A 117 3.99 1.64 7.92
N GLY A 118 4.63 0.62 8.51
CA GLY A 118 5.87 0.04 7.98
C GLY A 118 5.68 -0.80 6.71
N GLU A 119 4.48 -1.33 6.45
CA GLU A 119 4.16 -2.03 5.20
C GLU A 119 3.83 -1.05 4.05
N GLY A 120 3.34 0.15 4.39
CA GLY A 120 2.96 1.18 3.42
C GLY A 120 4.06 2.09 2.92
N VAL A 121 5.17 2.16 3.63
CA VAL A 121 6.32 3.04 3.35
C VAL A 121 7.44 2.23 2.72
#